data_AF-A0A9N9I8A5-F1
#
_entry.id   AF-A0A9N9I8A5-F1
#
_cell.length_a   1.000
_cell.length_b   1.000
_cell.length_c   1.000
_cell.angle_alpha   90.00
_cell.angle_beta   90.00
_cell.angle_gamma   90.00
#
_symmetry.space_group_name_H-M   'P 1'
#
loop_
_entity.id
_entity.type
_entity.pdbx_description
1 polymer ?
#
loop_
_entity_poly.entity_id
_entity_poly.type
_entity_poly.pdbx_seq_one_letter_code
_entity_poly.pdbx_strand_id
1 'polypeptide(L)'
;MSNEEKKEFEFIERPGSPNKRPQGSCPSSCPIKMWVLFEGKENARKFVLKEDDFKNLEEFLSADLDDFKSALRKHHPFLISSENEDITLFNESLKCLDPRTNLNSLDVGKDSDTTIIVRYPLSRLSIKVNLRFVNNRKEVCKIKHTTGSFNMLQVEAKSKFESLADCKLNDIYFEHQGEEIENAYHFELLVEKFKEEGKNELSLDLKVLIRNRKSFGDWKLEEVLKNVYNYKSSMLELVSDDFNLEDLPQLSPTLSDEKLNTIVEQLKVKESV
;
A
#
# COMPACT_ATOMS: atom_id res chain seq x y z
N MET A 1 66.65 11.55 -29.22
CA MET A 1 66.25 12.65 -30.13
C MET A 1 65.81 12.03 -31.44
N SER A 2 64.65 12.47 -31.95
CA SER A 2 64.15 12.28 -33.34
C SER A 2 63.72 10.86 -33.73
N ASN A 3 62.60 10.59 -34.39
CA ASN A 3 61.43 11.39 -34.80
C ASN A 3 60.34 10.38 -35.19
N GLU A 4 59.09 10.72 -34.89
CA GLU A 4 57.90 10.09 -35.47
C GLU A 4 57.79 10.43 -36.96
N GLU A 5 57.44 9.45 -37.80
CA GLU A 5 56.87 9.71 -39.13
C GLU A 5 55.44 9.17 -39.17
N LYS A 6 54.51 10.12 -39.17
CA LYS A 6 53.09 9.94 -39.50
C LYS A 6 52.95 9.64 -40.99
N LYS A 7 52.24 8.56 -41.34
CA LYS A 7 51.75 8.34 -42.70
C LYS A 7 50.41 9.05 -42.88
N GLU A 8 50.40 10.11 -43.69
CA GLU A 8 49.20 10.65 -44.31
C GLU A 8 48.71 9.68 -45.39
N PHE A 9 47.40 9.41 -45.41
CA PHE A 9 46.72 8.79 -46.54
C PHE A 9 45.84 9.84 -47.20
N GLU A 10 46.22 10.25 -48.41
CA GLU A 10 45.40 11.08 -49.30
C GLU A 10 44.17 10.29 -49.77
N PHE A 11 42.98 10.84 -49.52
CA PHE A 11 41.74 10.37 -50.13
C PHE A 11 41.55 11.08 -51.48
N ILE A 12 41.52 10.32 -52.56
CA ILE A 12 41.19 10.81 -53.91
C ILE A 12 39.67 11.04 -53.98
N GLU A 13 39.25 12.30 -54.06
CA GLU A 13 37.88 12.68 -54.39
C GLU A 13 37.59 12.44 -55.88
N ARG A 14 36.49 11.73 -56.20
CA ARG A 14 35.90 11.71 -57.54
C ARG A 14 34.73 12.71 -57.60
N PRO A 15 34.67 13.61 -58.60
CA PRO A 15 33.60 14.59 -58.70
C PRO A 15 32.38 14.04 -59.47
N GLY A 16 31.18 14.35 -58.96
CA GLY A 16 30.01 14.61 -59.80
C GLY A 16 29.03 13.47 -60.07
N SER A 17 27.98 13.37 -59.24
CA SER A 17 26.62 13.42 -59.78
C SER A 17 25.67 14.05 -58.75
N PRO A 18 24.90 15.09 -59.13
CA PRO A 18 24.02 15.80 -58.23
C PRO A 18 22.65 15.11 -58.22
N ASN A 19 22.19 14.67 -57.05
CA ASN A 19 20.80 14.91 -56.70
C ASN A 19 20.60 14.96 -55.19
N LYS A 20 19.78 15.94 -54.83
CA LYS A 20 19.50 16.51 -53.51
C LYS A 20 19.06 15.48 -52.46
N ARG A 21 19.49 15.75 -51.22
CA ARG A 21 18.98 15.26 -49.93
C ARG A 21 17.44 15.45 -49.81
N PRO A 22 16.75 14.71 -48.93
CA PRO A 22 16.88 14.91 -47.48
C PRO A 22 17.62 13.71 -46.86
N GLN A 23 18.72 13.88 -46.12
CA GLN A 23 18.65 13.84 -44.65
C GLN A 23 17.33 13.25 -44.14
N GLY A 24 17.18 11.93 -44.27
CA GLY A 24 16.39 11.17 -43.33
C GLY A 24 17.09 11.29 -41.99
N SER A 25 16.70 12.28 -41.20
CA SER A 25 16.84 12.19 -39.76
C SER A 25 16.11 10.92 -39.36
N CYS A 26 16.81 9.83 -39.07
CA CYS A 26 16.22 8.81 -38.22
C CYS A 26 15.86 9.55 -36.93
N PRO A 27 14.58 9.65 -36.52
CA PRO A 27 14.34 9.78 -35.11
C PRO A 27 14.76 8.42 -34.57
N SER A 28 16.02 8.28 -34.13
CA SER A 28 16.33 7.20 -33.22
C SER A 28 15.41 7.45 -32.04
N SER A 29 14.35 6.66 -31.93
CA SER A 29 13.40 6.68 -30.84
C SER A 29 14.23 6.71 -29.55
N CYS A 30 14.26 7.87 -28.89
CA CYS A 30 15.08 8.02 -27.69
C CYS A 30 14.48 7.08 -26.64
N PRO A 31 15.27 6.19 -26.04
CA PRO A 31 14.74 5.24 -25.08
C PRO A 31 14.18 5.99 -23.87
N ILE A 32 13.00 5.59 -23.42
CA ILE A 32 12.38 6.13 -22.21
C ILE A 32 13.08 5.51 -21.00
N LYS A 33 13.51 6.33 -20.05
CA LYS A 33 14.24 5.88 -18.86
C LYS A 33 13.44 6.25 -17.62
N MET A 34 13.22 5.29 -16.72
CA MET A 34 12.44 5.50 -15.51
C MET A 34 13.02 4.70 -14.35
N TRP A 35 12.81 5.17 -13.13
CA TRP A 35 13.13 4.41 -11.93
C TRP A 35 11.93 3.55 -11.54
N VAL A 36 12.17 2.26 -11.30
CA VAL A 36 11.15 1.27 -10.97
C VAL A 36 11.51 0.61 -9.65
N LEU A 37 10.62 0.72 -8.66
CA LEU A 37 10.72 0.02 -7.39
C LEU A 37 9.68 -1.09 -7.35
N PHE A 38 10.13 -2.35 -7.38
CA PHE A 38 9.25 -3.48 -7.09
C PHE A 38 8.98 -3.52 -5.59
N GLU A 39 7.72 -3.49 -5.18
CA GLU A 39 7.34 -3.54 -3.78
C GLU A 39 7.89 -4.82 -3.11
N GLY A 40 8.49 -4.67 -1.93
CA GLY A 40 9.25 -5.75 -1.27
C GLY A 40 10.72 -5.87 -1.68
N LYS A 41 11.21 -5.01 -2.58
CA LYS A 41 12.65 -4.84 -2.86
C LYS A 41 13.18 -3.57 -2.19
N GLU A 42 14.45 -3.60 -1.81
CA GLU A 42 15.09 -2.48 -1.09
C GLU A 42 15.38 -1.28 -1.99
N ASN A 43 15.72 -1.51 -3.26
CA ASN A 43 16.27 -0.48 -4.13
C ASN A 43 15.50 -0.38 -5.44
N ALA A 44 15.20 0.85 -5.85
CA ALA A 44 14.71 1.15 -7.18
C ALA A 44 15.79 0.84 -8.23
N ARG A 45 15.36 0.43 -9.42
CA ARG A 45 16.24 0.12 -10.54
C ARG A 45 15.83 0.93 -11.75
N LYS A 46 16.83 1.39 -12.50
CA LYS A 46 16.60 2.11 -13.75
C LYS A 46 16.14 1.14 -14.82
N PHE A 47 14.93 1.33 -15.31
CA PHE A 47 14.35 0.60 -16.43
C PHE A 47 14.46 1.44 -17.70
N VAL A 48 14.82 0.80 -18.81
CA VAL A 48 15.04 1.46 -20.09
C VAL A 48 14.14 0.80 -21.13
N LEU A 49 13.08 1.49 -21.51
CA LEU A 49 12.18 1.07 -22.57
C LEU A 49 12.79 1.41 -23.92
N LYS A 50 12.82 0.41 -24.80
CA LYS A 50 13.28 0.54 -26.18
C LYS A 50 12.12 0.23 -27.12
N GLU A 51 12.23 0.66 -28.37
CA GLU A 51 11.25 0.34 -29.41
C GLU A 51 10.99 -1.18 -29.54
N ASP A 52 12.04 -2.01 -29.40
CA ASP A 52 11.96 -3.48 -29.44
C ASP A 52 11.10 -4.10 -28.31
N ASP A 53 10.72 -3.32 -27.30
CA ASP A 53 9.78 -3.75 -26.27
C ASP A 53 8.32 -3.73 -26.74
N PHE A 54 8.07 -3.12 -27.90
CA PHE A 54 6.76 -2.91 -28.53
C PHE A 54 6.75 -3.54 -29.93
N LYS A 55 5.57 -3.64 -30.56
CA LYS A 55 5.43 -4.26 -31.89
C LYS A 55 5.97 -3.35 -33.00
N ASN A 56 5.86 -2.03 -32.82
CA ASN A 56 6.33 -1.04 -33.79
C ASN A 56 6.55 0.34 -33.14
N LEU A 57 7.15 1.25 -33.91
CA LEU A 57 7.45 2.61 -33.50
C LEU A 57 6.21 3.42 -33.10
N GLU A 58 5.06 3.22 -33.75
CA GLU A 58 3.83 3.95 -33.44
C GLU A 58 3.30 3.59 -32.04
N GLU A 59 3.32 2.29 -31.70
CA GLU A 59 3.00 1.79 -30.36
C GLU A 59 4.00 2.32 -29.32
N PHE A 60 5.30 2.34 -29.62
CA PHE A 60 6.31 2.92 -28.71
C PHE A 60 6.06 4.43 -28.43
N LEU A 61 5.73 5.21 -29.46
CA LEU A 61 5.50 6.66 -29.32
C LEU A 61 4.19 6.99 -28.62
N SER A 62 3.19 6.11 -28.71
CA SER A 62 1.88 6.27 -28.06
C SER A 62 1.72 5.48 -26.77
N ALA A 63 2.76 4.74 -26.37
CA ALA A 63 2.74 3.81 -25.25
C ALA A 63 2.20 4.44 -23.96
N ASP A 64 1.38 3.67 -23.26
CA ASP A 64 0.83 4.02 -21.96
C ASP A 64 1.40 3.15 -20.82
N LEU A 65 0.89 3.38 -19.62
CA LEU A 65 1.30 2.65 -18.44
C LEU A 65 0.86 1.18 -18.45
N ASP A 66 -0.16 0.79 -19.23
CA ASP A 66 -0.53 -0.62 -19.40
C ASP A 66 0.44 -1.32 -20.36
N ASP A 67 0.84 -0.67 -21.45
CA ASP A 67 1.89 -1.18 -22.33
C ASP A 67 3.22 -1.35 -21.56
N PHE A 68 3.51 -0.42 -20.65
CA PHE A 68 4.66 -0.54 -19.75
C PHE A 68 4.58 -1.81 -18.88
N LYS A 69 3.41 -2.20 -18.37
CA LYS A 69 3.28 -3.48 -17.63
C LYS A 69 3.60 -4.68 -18.52
N SER A 70 3.18 -4.66 -19.79
CA SER A 70 3.54 -5.70 -20.76
C SER A 70 5.06 -5.79 -20.93
N ALA A 71 5.74 -4.64 -21.06
CA ALA A 71 7.19 -4.59 -21.13
C ALA A 71 7.86 -5.11 -19.84
N LEU A 72 7.37 -4.72 -18.65
CA LEU A 72 7.87 -5.25 -17.38
C LEU A 72 7.81 -6.78 -17.32
N ARG A 73 6.70 -7.38 -17.77
CA ARG A 73 6.52 -8.84 -17.79
C ARG A 73 7.50 -9.54 -18.71
N LYS A 74 7.85 -8.93 -19.85
CA LYS A 74 8.85 -9.44 -20.79
C LYS A 74 10.25 -9.50 -20.17
N HIS A 75 10.60 -8.49 -19.36
CA HIS A 75 11.93 -8.35 -18.76
C HIS A 75 12.08 -9.02 -17.39
N HIS A 76 10.98 -9.30 -16.69
CA HIS A 76 11.01 -9.83 -15.32
C HIS A 76 10.25 -11.16 -15.20
N PRO A 77 10.98 -12.30 -15.14
CA PRO A 77 10.36 -13.62 -15.15
C PRO A 77 9.33 -13.88 -14.04
N PHE A 78 9.52 -13.27 -12.87
CA PHE A 78 8.60 -13.40 -11.74
C PHE A 78 7.23 -12.72 -11.97
N LEU A 79 7.08 -11.92 -13.03
CA LEU A 79 5.82 -11.31 -13.45
C LEU A 79 5.15 -12.04 -14.62
N ILE A 80 5.79 -13.04 -15.24
CA ILE A 80 5.28 -13.70 -16.45
C ILE A 80 3.90 -14.32 -16.23
N SER A 81 3.67 -14.89 -15.03
CA SER A 81 2.41 -15.51 -14.64
C SER A 81 1.30 -14.52 -14.27
N SER A 82 1.61 -13.22 -14.17
CA SER A 82 0.66 -12.17 -13.83
C SER A 82 0.03 -11.60 -15.09
N GLU A 83 -1.24 -11.23 -15.03
CA GLU A 83 -1.89 -10.43 -16.06
C GLU A 83 -1.64 -8.93 -15.81
N ASN A 84 -1.75 -8.09 -16.84
CA ASN A 84 -1.54 -6.64 -16.68
C ASN A 84 -2.54 -6.02 -15.69
N GLU A 85 -3.76 -6.57 -15.62
CA GLU A 85 -4.79 -6.12 -14.68
C GLU A 85 -4.45 -6.42 -13.21
N ASP A 86 -3.56 -7.38 -12.95
CA ASP A 86 -3.12 -7.71 -11.60
C ASP A 86 -1.89 -6.89 -11.17
N ILE A 87 -1.24 -6.19 -12.09
CA ILE A 87 -0.11 -5.31 -11.80
C ILE A 87 -0.63 -3.88 -11.60
N THR A 88 -0.39 -3.34 -10.41
CA THR A 88 -0.77 -1.96 -10.06
C THR A 88 0.46 -1.09 -9.96
N LEU A 89 0.40 0.10 -10.54
CA LEU A 89 1.48 1.07 -10.55
C LEU A 89 1.14 2.26 -9.67
N PHE A 90 2.09 2.70 -8.86
CA PHE A 90 1.94 3.83 -7.96
C PHE A 90 3.07 4.83 -8.14
N ASN A 91 2.82 6.08 -7.75
CA ASN A 91 3.88 7.05 -7.53
C ASN A 91 4.45 6.93 -6.11
N GLU A 92 5.44 7.76 -5.77
CA GLU A 92 6.08 7.80 -4.46
C GLU A 92 5.14 8.18 -3.31
N SER A 93 4.03 8.88 -3.61
CA SER A 93 2.97 9.17 -2.64
C SER A 93 1.97 8.01 -2.47
N LEU A 94 2.26 6.82 -3.04
CA LEU A 94 1.39 5.66 -3.08
C LEU A 94 0.01 5.94 -3.71
N LYS A 95 -0.06 6.93 -4.60
CA LYS A 95 -1.25 7.18 -5.41
C LYS A 95 -1.21 6.25 -6.62
N CYS A 96 -2.30 5.53 -6.86
CA CYS A 96 -2.45 4.68 -8.03
C CYS A 96 -2.38 5.53 -9.31
N LEU A 97 -1.60 5.06 -10.28
CA LEU A 97 -1.45 5.67 -11.59
C LEU A 97 -2.48 5.07 -12.57
N ASP A 98 -3.12 5.92 -13.38
CA ASP A 98 -4.07 5.47 -14.40
C ASP A 98 -3.31 4.71 -15.51
N PRO A 99 -3.65 3.44 -15.79
CA PRO A 99 -3.01 2.67 -16.86
C PRO A 99 -3.00 3.36 -18.23
N ARG A 100 -3.96 4.24 -18.51
CA ARG A 100 -4.06 4.98 -19.78
C ARG A 100 -3.16 6.21 -19.85
N THR A 101 -2.38 6.48 -18.80
CA THR A 101 -1.45 7.61 -18.77
C THR A 101 -0.33 7.36 -19.77
N ASN A 102 -0.18 8.26 -20.74
CA ASN A 102 0.87 8.16 -21.74
C ASN A 102 2.27 8.29 -21.10
N LEU A 103 3.20 7.42 -21.49
CA LEU A 103 4.54 7.38 -20.90
C LEU A 103 5.34 8.66 -21.16
N ASN A 104 5.15 9.33 -22.29
CA ASN A 104 5.83 10.59 -22.60
C ASN A 104 5.28 11.78 -21.81
N SER A 105 4.11 11.63 -21.18
CA SER A 105 3.53 12.64 -20.29
C SER A 105 4.04 12.54 -18.85
N LEU A 106 4.62 11.40 -18.50
CA LEU A 106 5.27 11.23 -17.20
C LEU A 106 6.56 12.03 -17.20
N ASP A 107 6.91 12.61 -16.07
CA ASP A 107 8.24 13.17 -15.86
C ASP A 107 9.23 12.00 -15.66
N VAL A 108 9.52 11.29 -16.75
CA VAL A 108 10.41 10.11 -16.89
C VAL A 108 11.49 10.44 -17.94
N GLY A 109 12.33 11.43 -17.60
CA GLY A 109 13.43 11.93 -18.42
C GLY A 109 14.80 11.49 -17.93
N LYS A 110 15.87 11.91 -18.62
CA LYS A 110 17.27 11.61 -18.22
C LYS A 110 17.59 12.05 -16.78
N ASP A 111 16.90 13.08 -16.30
CA ASP A 111 17.11 13.76 -15.03
C ASP A 111 15.91 13.65 -14.07
N SER A 112 14.91 12.81 -14.37
CA SER A 112 13.77 12.69 -13.47
C SER A 112 14.01 11.60 -12.42
N ASP A 113 13.82 12.01 -11.17
CA ASP A 113 13.92 11.15 -9.98
C ASP A 113 12.63 10.36 -9.73
N THR A 114 11.60 10.51 -10.58
CA THR A 114 10.29 9.88 -10.39
C THR A 114 10.39 8.37 -10.35
N THR A 115 10.13 7.79 -9.18
CA THR A 115 10.09 6.34 -8.99
C THR A 115 8.66 5.81 -9.16
N ILE A 116 8.48 4.89 -10.10
CA ILE A 116 7.25 4.09 -10.23
C ILE A 116 7.36 2.88 -9.31
N ILE A 117 6.39 2.74 -8.41
CA ILE A 117 6.29 1.59 -7.51
C ILE A 117 5.38 0.55 -8.17
N VAL A 118 5.86 -0.69 -8.27
CA VAL A 118 5.17 -1.81 -8.90
C VAL A 118 4.70 -2.79 -7.84
N ARG A 119 3.38 -2.93 -7.70
CA ARG A 119 2.72 -3.97 -6.91
C ARG A 119 2.24 -5.07 -7.84
N TYR A 120 2.51 -6.32 -7.46
CA TYR A 120 2.19 -7.49 -8.29
C TYR A 120 1.68 -8.65 -7.44
N PRO A 121 0.91 -9.58 -8.02
CA PRO A 121 0.38 -10.72 -7.29
C PRO A 121 1.51 -11.69 -6.91
N LEU A 122 1.48 -12.18 -5.67
CA LEU A 122 2.34 -13.25 -5.20
C LEU A 122 1.70 -14.63 -5.42
N SER A 123 0.37 -14.68 -5.43
CA SER A 123 -0.39 -15.87 -5.85
C SER A 123 -1.82 -15.49 -6.27
N ARG A 124 -2.58 -16.46 -6.78
CA ARG A 124 -4.03 -16.31 -7.07
C ARG A 124 -4.92 -16.40 -5.82
N LEU A 125 -4.32 -16.45 -4.64
CA LEU A 125 -5.04 -16.58 -3.38
C LEU A 125 -5.85 -15.31 -3.09
N SER A 126 -7.14 -15.49 -2.81
CA SER A 126 -8.00 -14.47 -2.22
C SER A 126 -7.94 -14.59 -0.69
N ILE A 127 -7.67 -13.51 0.03
CA ILE A 127 -7.59 -13.51 1.48
C ILE A 127 -8.83 -12.81 2.02
N LYS A 128 -9.74 -13.57 2.63
CA LYS A 128 -10.88 -13.05 3.38
C LYS A 128 -10.43 -12.77 4.80
N VAL A 129 -10.62 -11.55 5.26
CA VAL A 129 -10.22 -11.13 6.61
C VAL A 129 -11.42 -10.68 7.40
N ASN A 130 -11.61 -11.27 8.58
CA ASN A 130 -12.49 -10.74 9.60
C ASN A 130 -11.67 -9.84 10.52
N LEU A 131 -11.85 -8.54 10.37
CA LEU A 131 -11.20 -7.52 11.18
C LEU A 131 -12.01 -7.29 12.46
N ARG A 132 -11.32 -7.34 13.60
CA ARG A 132 -11.87 -6.99 14.91
C ARG A 132 -11.20 -5.73 15.40
N PHE A 133 -11.98 -4.73 15.75
CA PHE A 133 -11.49 -3.53 16.40
C PHE A 133 -12.39 -3.22 17.61
N VAL A 134 -12.04 -2.20 18.40
CA VAL A 134 -12.74 -1.66 19.59
C VAL A 134 -14.12 -2.25 19.89
N ASN A 135 -14.35 -2.71 21.13
CA ASN A 135 -15.61 -3.32 21.57
C ASN A 135 -16.04 -4.54 20.73
N ASN A 136 -15.07 -5.28 20.17
CA ASN A 136 -15.31 -6.42 19.30
C ASN A 136 -16.15 -6.12 18.05
N ARG A 137 -16.17 -4.86 17.57
CA ARG A 137 -16.78 -4.55 16.27
C ARG A 137 -16.07 -5.36 15.19
N LYS A 138 -16.86 -6.10 14.41
CA LYS A 138 -16.38 -6.99 13.36
C LYS A 138 -16.71 -6.41 12.00
N GLU A 139 -15.71 -6.35 11.15
CA GLU A 139 -15.84 -5.95 9.76
C GLU A 139 -15.18 -7.01 8.89
N VAL A 140 -15.71 -7.22 7.69
CA VAL A 140 -15.15 -8.22 6.76
C VAL A 140 -14.65 -7.50 5.52
N CYS A 141 -13.43 -7.84 5.10
CA CYS A 141 -12.88 -7.42 3.83
C CYS A 141 -12.27 -8.60 3.08
N LYS A 142 -12.05 -8.41 1.77
CA LYS A 142 -11.31 -9.35 0.93
C LYS A 142 -10.17 -8.60 0.26
N ILE A 143 -8.97 -9.15 0.33
CA ILE A 143 -7.78 -8.59 -0.32
C ILE A 143 -7.14 -9.65 -1.23
N LYS A 144 -6.51 -9.20 -2.32
CA LYS A 144 -5.70 -10.05 -3.19
C LYS A 144 -4.35 -10.34 -2.53
N HIS A 145 -3.79 -11.53 -2.74
CA HIS A 145 -2.44 -11.86 -2.29
C HIS A 145 -1.37 -11.24 -3.21
N THR A 146 -0.91 -10.05 -2.84
CA THR A 146 0.08 -9.24 -3.56
C THR A 146 1.25 -8.83 -2.65
N THR A 147 2.31 -8.27 -3.23
CA THR A 147 3.42 -7.64 -2.50
C THR A 147 2.99 -6.55 -1.51
N GLY A 148 1.81 -5.97 -1.69
CA GLY A 148 1.27 -4.92 -0.84
C GLY A 148 0.06 -5.34 -0.01
N SER A 149 -0.18 -6.65 0.17
CA SER A 149 -1.34 -7.16 0.92
C SER A 149 -1.46 -6.54 2.31
N PHE A 150 -0.35 -6.37 3.02
CA PHE A 150 -0.33 -5.75 4.34
C PHE A 150 -0.78 -4.27 4.29
N ASN A 151 -0.28 -3.51 3.32
CA ASN A 151 -0.71 -2.13 3.13
C ASN A 151 -2.19 -2.03 2.74
N MET A 152 -2.66 -2.92 1.86
CA MET A 152 -4.08 -3.03 1.52
C MET A 152 -4.94 -3.29 2.76
N LEU A 153 -4.46 -4.15 3.67
CA LEU A 153 -5.16 -4.45 4.91
C LEU A 153 -5.25 -3.23 5.85
N GLN A 154 -4.18 -2.44 5.96
CA GLN A 154 -4.20 -1.18 6.72
C GLN A 154 -5.20 -0.17 6.13
N VAL A 155 -5.25 -0.06 4.79
CA VAL A 155 -6.21 0.80 4.08
C VAL A 155 -7.64 0.32 4.31
N GLU A 156 -7.90 -0.98 4.18
CA GLU A 156 -9.22 -1.59 4.44
C GLU A 156 -9.65 -1.33 5.88
N ALA A 157 -8.81 -1.62 6.87
CA ALA A 157 -9.12 -1.36 8.27
C ALA A 157 -9.47 0.12 8.52
N LYS A 158 -8.67 1.04 7.96
CA LYS A 158 -8.91 2.47 8.08
C LYS A 158 -10.23 2.92 7.44
N SER A 159 -10.62 2.30 6.31
CA SER A 159 -11.90 2.60 5.65
C SER A 159 -13.12 2.07 6.41
N LYS A 160 -12.97 0.97 7.15
CA LYS A 160 -14.05 0.29 7.87
C LYS A 160 -14.30 0.84 9.27
N PHE A 161 -13.26 1.36 9.91
CA PHE A 161 -13.33 1.89 11.27
C PHE A 161 -13.09 3.40 11.28
N GLU A 162 -14.15 4.18 11.47
CA GLU A 162 -14.08 5.65 11.48
C GLU A 162 -13.07 6.21 12.50
N SER A 163 -12.89 5.54 13.63
CA SER A 163 -11.91 5.92 14.66
C SER A 163 -10.44 5.75 14.24
N LEU A 164 -10.18 5.14 13.07
CA LEU A 164 -8.87 5.07 12.43
C LEU A 164 -8.64 6.16 11.37
N ALA A 165 -9.62 7.01 11.08
CA ALA A 165 -9.53 8.01 10.00
C ALA A 165 -8.30 8.93 10.14
N ASP A 166 -7.95 9.32 11.37
CA ASP A 166 -6.80 10.20 11.63
C ASP A 166 -5.50 9.43 11.91
N CYS A 167 -5.54 8.09 11.98
CA CYS A 167 -4.35 7.29 12.22
C CYS A 167 -3.48 7.22 10.96
N LYS A 168 -2.15 7.31 11.12
CA LYS A 168 -1.23 7.03 10.02
C LYS A 168 -1.24 5.53 9.74
N LEU A 169 -1.13 5.13 8.47
CA LEU A 169 -1.15 3.71 8.11
C LEU A 169 -0.04 2.93 8.86
N ASN A 170 1.16 3.49 8.97
CA ASN A 170 2.29 2.86 9.66
C ASN A 170 2.07 2.64 11.17
N ASP A 171 1.09 3.32 11.77
CA ASP A 171 0.71 3.09 13.16
C ASP A 171 -0.26 1.91 13.28
N ILE A 172 -0.94 1.49 12.20
CA ILE A 172 -1.90 0.39 12.21
C ILE A 172 -1.16 -0.93 11.98
N TYR A 173 -1.35 -1.89 12.88
CA TYR A 173 -0.84 -3.25 12.77
C TYR A 173 -1.90 -4.26 13.23
N PHE A 174 -1.59 -5.55 13.15
CA PHE A 174 -2.59 -6.59 13.41
C PHE A 174 -2.07 -7.64 14.38
N GLU A 175 -2.98 -8.39 14.98
CA GLU A 175 -2.69 -9.56 15.80
C GLU A 175 -3.56 -10.73 15.32
N HIS A 176 -2.95 -11.90 15.19
CA HIS A 176 -3.64 -13.16 14.91
C HIS A 176 -3.28 -14.19 15.98
N GLN A 177 -4.27 -14.67 16.74
CA GLN A 177 -4.08 -15.70 17.77
C GLN A 177 -2.94 -15.38 18.77
N GLY A 178 -2.74 -14.10 19.10
CA GLY A 178 -1.69 -13.63 20.00
C GLY A 178 -0.33 -13.35 19.34
N GLU A 179 -0.17 -13.61 18.03
CA GLU A 179 1.03 -13.25 17.27
C GLU A 179 0.85 -11.88 16.60
N GLU A 180 1.81 -10.97 16.79
CA GLU A 180 1.79 -9.62 16.20
C GLU A 180 2.30 -9.61 14.74
N ILE A 181 1.50 -8.99 13.88
CA ILE A 181 1.74 -8.81 12.45
C ILE A 181 2.03 -7.34 12.22
N GLU A 182 3.31 -6.98 12.34
CA GLU A 182 3.76 -5.59 12.35
C GLU A 182 4.08 -5.02 10.97
N ASN A 183 4.32 -5.90 9.99
CA ASN A 183 4.83 -5.54 8.67
C ASN A 183 4.45 -6.60 7.62
N ALA A 184 4.78 -6.31 6.36
CA ALA A 184 4.51 -7.20 5.23
C ALA A 184 5.20 -8.57 5.35
N TYR A 185 6.38 -8.64 5.97
CA TYR A 185 7.09 -9.91 6.17
C TYR A 185 6.34 -10.83 7.16
N HIS A 186 5.87 -10.30 8.29
CA HIS A 186 5.06 -11.09 9.24
C HIS A 186 3.75 -11.56 8.59
N PHE A 187 3.14 -10.71 7.75
CA PHE A 187 1.91 -11.07 7.04
C PHE A 187 2.14 -12.19 6.04
N GLU A 188 3.25 -12.17 5.29
CA GLU A 188 3.59 -13.26 4.37
C GLU A 188 3.78 -14.59 5.12
N LEU A 189 4.53 -14.57 6.23
CA LEU A 189 4.71 -15.77 7.07
C LEU A 189 3.37 -16.33 7.57
N LEU A 190 2.43 -15.45 7.94
CA LEU A 190 1.09 -15.84 8.34
C LEU A 190 0.33 -16.49 7.18
N VAL A 191 0.38 -15.89 5.98
CA VAL A 191 -0.28 -16.44 4.79
C VAL A 191 0.30 -17.82 4.46
N GLU A 192 1.62 -17.97 4.47
CA GLU A 192 2.28 -19.26 4.21
C GLU A 192 1.89 -20.32 5.25
N LYS A 193 1.83 -19.96 6.54
CA LYS A 193 1.48 -20.87 7.64
C LYS A 193 0.06 -21.43 7.54
N PHE A 194 -0.90 -20.61 7.07
CA PHE A 194 -2.32 -20.98 7.06
C PHE A 194 -2.87 -21.31 5.67
N LYS A 195 -2.10 -21.11 4.60
CA LYS A 195 -2.51 -21.50 3.26
C LYS A 195 -2.57 -23.01 3.15
N GLU A 196 -3.76 -23.52 2.83
CA GLU A 196 -3.96 -24.94 2.54
C GLU A 196 -3.69 -25.24 1.05
N GLU A 197 -3.10 -26.40 0.77
CA GLU A 197 -2.88 -26.86 -0.60
C GLU A 197 -4.23 -27.05 -1.34
N GLY A 198 -4.29 -26.54 -2.58
CA GLY A 198 -5.49 -26.66 -3.41
C GLY A 198 -6.62 -25.67 -3.10
N LYS A 199 -6.51 -24.85 -2.05
CA LYS A 199 -7.48 -23.78 -1.77
C LYS A 199 -7.05 -22.45 -2.39
N ASN A 200 -8.02 -21.79 -3.03
CA ASN A 200 -7.85 -20.45 -3.62
C ASN A 200 -8.35 -19.32 -2.70
N GLU A 201 -8.90 -19.65 -1.54
CA GLU A 201 -9.31 -18.67 -0.53
C GLU A 201 -8.70 -19.03 0.83
N LEU A 202 -8.11 -18.04 1.50
CA LEU A 202 -7.61 -18.09 2.87
C LEU A 202 -8.51 -17.22 3.75
N SER A 203 -8.93 -17.72 4.91
CA SER A 203 -9.68 -16.93 5.89
C SER A 203 -8.81 -16.64 7.10
N LEU A 204 -8.73 -15.36 7.49
CA LEU A 204 -7.98 -14.90 8.66
C LEU A 204 -8.88 -14.09 9.59
N ASP A 205 -8.71 -14.30 10.90
CA ASP A 205 -9.32 -13.48 11.95
C ASP A 205 -8.25 -12.58 12.56
N LEU A 206 -8.31 -11.28 12.29
CA LEU A 206 -7.28 -10.32 12.69
C LEU A 206 -7.85 -9.27 13.66
N LYS A 207 -7.13 -9.01 14.74
CA LYS A 207 -7.41 -7.87 15.64
C LYS A 207 -6.59 -6.68 15.18
N VAL A 208 -7.23 -5.53 14.99
CA VAL A 208 -6.57 -4.28 14.62
C VAL A 208 -5.99 -3.62 15.87
N LEU A 209 -4.72 -3.25 15.79
CA LEU A 209 -3.96 -2.58 16.83
C LEU A 209 -3.36 -1.28 16.29
N ILE A 210 -3.10 -0.32 17.19
CA ILE A 210 -2.49 0.97 16.84
C ILE A 210 -1.25 1.17 17.70
N ARG A 211 -0.10 1.43 17.09
CA ARG A 211 1.16 1.69 17.78
C ARG A 211 0.98 2.83 18.78
N ASN A 212 1.55 2.66 19.97
CA ASN A 212 1.49 3.63 21.06
C ASN A 212 0.06 3.96 21.55
N ARG A 213 -0.95 3.16 21.19
CA ARG A 213 -2.26 3.18 21.83
C ARG A 213 -2.55 1.81 22.43
N LYS A 214 -2.85 1.79 23.73
CA LYS A 214 -3.39 0.58 24.36
C LYS A 214 -4.70 0.18 23.67
N SER A 215 -4.98 -1.12 23.60
CA SER A 215 -6.30 -1.56 23.15
C SER A 215 -7.32 -1.13 24.20
N PHE A 216 -8.54 -0.69 23.83
CA PHE A 216 -9.49 -0.07 24.79
C PHE A 216 -9.82 -0.96 26.00
N GLY A 217 -9.73 -2.29 25.87
CA GLY A 217 -9.90 -3.22 27.00
C GLY A 217 -8.73 -3.19 28.01
N ASP A 218 -7.59 -2.65 27.61
CA ASP A 218 -6.39 -2.49 28.44
C ASP A 218 -6.30 -1.08 29.07
N TRP A 219 -7.23 -0.18 28.73
CA TRP A 219 -7.27 1.14 29.34
C TRP A 219 -7.85 1.01 30.73
N LYS A 220 -7.08 1.45 31.74
CA LYS A 220 -7.66 1.63 33.07
C LYS A 220 -8.65 2.79 33.01
N LEU A 221 -9.72 2.74 33.80
CA LEU A 221 -10.70 3.82 33.92
C LEU A 221 -10.02 5.19 34.13
N GLU A 222 -8.97 5.20 34.95
CA GLU A 222 -8.13 6.36 35.23
C GLU A 222 -7.44 6.93 33.98
N GLU A 223 -6.96 6.06 33.09
CA GLU A 223 -6.34 6.46 31.81
C GLU A 223 -7.38 7.00 30.83
N VAL A 224 -8.61 6.47 30.85
CA VAL A 224 -9.74 7.00 30.07
C VAL A 224 -10.12 8.39 30.56
N LEU A 225 -10.32 8.55 31.87
CA LEU A 225 -10.67 9.84 32.50
C LEU A 225 -9.61 10.90 32.22
N LYS A 226 -8.33 10.53 32.30
CA LYS A 226 -7.22 11.44 32.03
C LYS A 226 -7.10 11.81 30.55
N ASN A 227 -7.02 10.81 29.66
CA ASN A 227 -6.59 11.04 28.28
C ASN A 227 -7.77 11.35 27.33
N VAL A 228 -9.00 10.98 27.68
CA VAL A 228 -10.19 11.26 26.86
C VAL A 228 -10.96 12.46 27.40
N TYR A 229 -11.19 12.50 28.72
CA TYR A 229 -11.99 13.54 29.37
C TYR A 229 -11.16 14.68 29.97
N ASN A 230 -9.83 14.60 29.87
CA ASN A 230 -8.90 15.63 30.35
C ASN A 230 -9.10 15.99 31.83
N TYR A 231 -9.49 15.01 32.65
CA TYR A 231 -9.61 15.20 34.10
C TYR A 231 -8.24 15.50 34.72
N LYS A 232 -8.21 16.49 35.61
CA LYS A 232 -6.99 16.85 36.35
C LYS A 232 -6.56 15.69 37.25
N SER A 233 -5.26 15.41 37.34
CA SER A 233 -4.70 14.31 38.15
C SER A 233 -5.18 14.32 39.60
N SER A 234 -5.46 15.48 40.19
CA SER A 234 -5.99 15.60 41.56
C SER A 234 -7.40 15.02 41.76
N MET A 235 -8.15 14.77 40.69
CA MET A 235 -9.45 14.09 40.72
C MET A 235 -9.35 12.58 40.45
N LEU A 236 -8.23 12.12 39.89
CA LEU A 236 -8.01 10.71 39.57
C LEU A 236 -7.61 9.91 40.81
N GLU A 237 -6.87 10.54 41.74
CA GLU A 237 -6.56 9.98 43.07
C GLU A 237 -7.83 9.62 43.88
N LEU A 238 -8.95 10.33 43.65
CA LEU A 238 -10.24 10.03 44.29
C LEU A 238 -10.96 8.81 43.68
N VAL A 239 -10.59 8.42 42.45
CA VAL A 239 -11.23 7.32 41.70
C VAL A 239 -10.37 6.05 41.74
N SER A 240 -9.06 6.18 41.95
CA SER A 240 -8.11 5.06 41.92
C SER A 240 -8.10 4.23 43.20
N ASP A 241 -8.35 4.83 44.37
CA ASP A 241 -8.19 4.14 45.66
C ASP A 241 -9.52 3.62 46.27
N ASP A 242 -10.67 4.25 45.99
CA ASP A 242 -11.93 3.98 46.69
C ASP A 242 -13.17 3.91 45.77
N PHE A 243 -13.03 3.58 44.48
CA PHE A 243 -14.22 3.42 43.62
C PHE A 243 -14.95 2.10 43.92
N ASN A 244 -15.72 2.09 45.00
CA ASN A 244 -16.67 1.04 45.32
C ASN A 244 -18.01 1.39 44.68
N LEU A 245 -18.60 0.44 43.94
CA LEU A 245 -19.89 0.68 43.26
C LEU A 245 -21.00 1.02 44.27
N GLU A 246 -20.84 0.59 45.52
CA GLU A 246 -21.77 0.84 46.63
C GLU A 246 -21.65 2.24 47.25
N ASP A 247 -20.54 2.95 47.02
CA ASP A 247 -20.32 4.32 47.51
C ASP A 247 -20.85 5.40 46.55
N LEU A 248 -21.41 4.98 45.41
CA LEU A 248 -22.07 5.89 44.48
C LEU A 248 -23.27 6.54 45.17
N PRO A 249 -23.44 7.88 45.06
CA PRO A 249 -24.57 8.57 45.67
C PRO A 249 -25.86 7.97 45.14
N GLN A 250 -26.76 7.59 46.06
CA GLN A 250 -28.11 7.18 45.67
C GLN A 250 -28.72 8.30 44.83
N LEU A 251 -29.12 7.93 43.61
CA LEU A 251 -29.71 8.85 42.63
C LEU A 251 -30.81 9.65 43.33
N SER A 252 -30.67 10.97 43.37
CA SER A 252 -31.69 11.87 43.90
C SER A 252 -32.20 12.76 42.77
N PRO A 253 -33.49 12.68 42.39
CA PRO A 253 -34.52 11.79 42.95
C PRO A 253 -34.26 10.32 42.58
N THR A 254 -34.72 9.41 43.45
CA THR A 254 -34.64 7.96 43.23
C THR A 254 -35.22 7.65 41.86
N LEU A 255 -34.41 7.06 40.97
CA LEU A 255 -34.90 6.69 39.66
C LEU A 255 -36.03 5.68 39.86
N SER A 256 -37.22 5.98 39.33
CA SER A 256 -38.31 5.00 39.37
C SER A 256 -37.92 3.78 38.56
N ASP A 257 -38.41 2.61 38.97
CA ASP A 257 -38.16 1.35 38.25
C ASP A 257 -38.55 1.44 36.77
N GLU A 258 -39.56 2.24 36.44
CA GLU A 258 -39.94 2.55 35.06
C GLU A 258 -38.84 3.28 34.28
N LYS A 259 -38.23 4.31 34.87
CA LYS A 259 -37.11 5.03 34.24
C LYS A 259 -35.87 4.15 34.13
N LEU A 260 -35.60 3.34 35.15
CA LEU A 260 -34.46 2.42 35.16
C LEU A 260 -34.63 1.37 34.05
N ASN A 261 -35.81 0.76 33.95
CA ASN A 261 -36.14 -0.19 32.89
C ASN A 261 -36.08 0.46 31.50
N THR A 262 -36.51 1.73 31.37
CA THR A 262 -36.39 2.47 30.12
C THR A 262 -34.93 2.67 29.71
N ILE A 263 -34.04 2.98 30.66
CA ILE A 263 -32.60 3.12 30.40
C ILE A 263 -31.99 1.76 30.04
N VAL A 264 -32.34 0.69 30.75
CA VAL A 264 -31.84 -0.66 30.46
C VAL A 264 -32.30 -1.13 29.08
N GLU A 265 -33.56 -0.90 28.70
CA GLU A 265 -34.08 -1.18 27.36
C GLU A 265 -33.32 -0.37 26.29
N GLN A 266 -33.11 0.93 26.51
CA GLN A 266 -32.36 1.77 25.58
C GLN A 266 -30.89 1.32 25.42
N LEU A 267 -30.27 0.81 26.49
CA LEU A 267 -28.91 0.28 26.45
C LEU A 267 -28.85 -1.07 25.74
N LYS A 268 -29.80 -1.98 25.99
CA LYS A 268 -29.90 -3.26 25.28
C LYS A 268 -30.16 -3.09 23.78
N VAL A 269 -30.97 -2.09 23.40
CA VAL A 269 -31.20 -1.72 22.00
C VAL A 269 -29.91 -1.19 21.35
N LYS A 270 -29.04 -0.52 22.11
CA LYS A 270 -27.73 -0.07 21.61
C LYS A 270 -26.64 -1.14 21.61
N GLU A 271 -26.77 -2.18 22.43
CA GLU A 271 -25.86 -3.33 22.47
C GLU A 271 -26.12 -4.33 21.33
N SER A 272 -27.30 -4.26 20.71
CA SER A 272 -27.73 -5.11 19.60
C SER A 272 -27.55 -4.47 18.21
N VAL A 273 -26.87 -3.32 18.14
CA VAL A 273 -26.45 -2.62 16.90
C VAL A 273 -24.92 -2.64 16.82
#